data_AF-A0A257VUU7-F1
#
_entry.id   AF-A0A257VUU7-F1
#
_cell.length_a   1.000
_cell.length_b   1.000
_cell.length_c   1.000
_cell.angle_alpha   90.00
_cell.angle_beta   90.00
_cell.angle_gamma   90.00
#
_symmetry.space_group_name_H-M   'P 1'
#
loop_
_entity.id
_entity.type
_entity.pdbx_description
1 polymer ?
#
loop_
_entity_poly.entity_id
_entity_poly.type
_entity_poly.pdbx_seq_one_letter_code
_entity_poly.pdbx_strand_id
1 'polypeptide(L)'
;SGSVATTSATDSATGPPSSEPQPTDEGLAAFEEARTAFRSGDYEGALSKLDTTLKSMPRDTVVHEFRSLVLFVLKQYPESAAAIYAVLAAGPGWDWTTMISLYPSAETYTEQLRSLESFVKANPMSVDGHFLLGYHYQTMGHNESAAAQFKLAQAQLPDDQLLRQLVGMTTPSEASKTSAAPPAPPAVPADKVLKSEQLVGKWTAATQGATFELELTADGTYTWTYIRGDRKQSVKGVFAVDQNNLALETDDGGETMLAEVNFKNPTEFAFKMVGDSENNPGLSFKKT
;
A
#
# COMPACT_ATOMS: atom_id res chain seq x y z
N SER A 1 -74.64 -22.81 -22.30
CA SER A 1 -73.61 -21.86 -22.77
C SER A 1 -73.74 -20.61 -21.90
N GLY A 2 -72.76 -20.08 -21.18
CA GLY A 2 -71.35 -20.34 -20.88
C GLY A 2 -71.01 -19.36 -19.74
N SER A 3 -70.38 -19.82 -18.67
CA SER A 3 -68.95 -19.66 -18.38
C SER A 3 -68.54 -18.35 -17.68
N VAL A 4 -67.85 -18.57 -16.57
CA VAL A 4 -67.07 -17.72 -15.64
C VAL A 4 -65.99 -16.89 -16.37
N ALA A 5 -65.62 -15.70 -15.85
CA ALA A 5 -64.22 -15.28 -15.61
C ALA A 5 -64.05 -13.86 -15.03
N THR A 6 -63.09 -13.80 -14.10
CA THR A 6 -62.54 -12.76 -13.24
C THR A 6 -61.46 -11.90 -13.93
N THR A 7 -61.26 -10.64 -13.50
CA THR A 7 -59.96 -9.91 -13.50
C THR A 7 -60.05 -8.69 -12.55
N SER A 8 -59.39 -8.67 -11.38
CA SER A 8 -58.02 -8.21 -11.07
C SER A 8 -57.87 -6.67 -11.17
N ALA A 9 -57.86 -5.88 -10.08
CA ALA A 9 -56.88 -5.71 -9.00
C ALA A 9 -55.64 -4.85 -9.36
N THR A 10 -55.52 -3.74 -8.62
CA THR A 10 -54.30 -3.00 -8.22
C THR A 10 -53.41 -2.40 -9.33
N ASP A 11 -53.55 -1.09 -9.54
CA ASP A 11 -52.51 -0.26 -10.12
C ASP A 11 -51.55 0.17 -9.00
N SER A 12 -50.45 -0.57 -8.86
CA SER A 12 -49.32 -0.22 -8.02
C SER A 12 -48.43 0.74 -8.80
N ALA A 13 -48.46 2.02 -8.44
CA ALA A 13 -47.55 3.03 -8.95
C ALA A 13 -46.12 2.78 -8.43
N THR A 14 -45.37 1.92 -9.12
CA THR A 14 -43.90 1.87 -9.05
C THR A 14 -43.34 3.00 -9.91
N GLY A 15 -42.99 4.12 -9.28
CA GLY A 15 -42.14 5.14 -9.90
C GLY A 15 -40.73 4.59 -10.17
N PRO A 16 -40.01 5.08 -11.20
CA PRO A 16 -38.64 4.64 -11.48
C PRO A 16 -37.69 4.99 -10.32
N PRO A 17 -36.58 4.27 -10.13
CA PRO A 17 -35.58 4.62 -9.14
C PRO A 17 -35.08 6.05 -9.41
N SER A 18 -35.02 6.87 -8.37
CA SER A 18 -34.49 8.24 -8.43
C SER A 18 -33.11 8.23 -9.07
N SER A 19 -32.97 8.85 -10.24
CA SER A 19 -31.67 9.01 -10.91
C SER A 19 -30.74 9.82 -10.02
N GLU A 20 -29.54 9.31 -9.80
CA GLU A 20 -28.52 9.98 -8.99
C GLU A 20 -28.20 11.37 -9.55
N PRO A 21 -27.92 12.37 -8.67
CA PRO A 21 -27.44 13.66 -9.12
C PRO A 21 -26.19 13.47 -9.97
N GLN A 22 -26.16 14.12 -11.14
CA GLN A 22 -24.98 14.12 -11.98
C GLN A 22 -23.97 15.16 -11.48
N PRO A 23 -22.66 14.95 -11.67
CA PRO A 23 -21.65 15.96 -11.41
C PRO A 23 -22.01 17.29 -12.09
N THR A 24 -21.85 18.39 -11.35
CA THR A 24 -22.06 19.74 -11.85
C THR A 24 -20.72 20.46 -12.00
N ASP A 25 -20.65 21.45 -12.91
CA ASP A 25 -19.44 22.27 -13.07
C ASP A 25 -19.05 22.96 -11.75
N GLU A 26 -20.04 23.40 -10.96
CA GLU A 26 -19.83 23.97 -9.62
C GLU A 26 -19.22 22.94 -8.66
N GLY A 27 -19.75 21.72 -8.63
CA GLY A 27 -19.24 20.65 -7.76
C GLY A 27 -17.82 20.21 -8.13
N LEU A 28 -17.51 20.14 -9.43
CA LEU A 28 -16.18 19.83 -9.93
C LEU A 28 -15.19 20.95 -9.63
N ALA A 29 -15.57 22.21 -9.86
CA ALA A 29 -14.74 23.37 -9.51
C ALA A 29 -14.47 23.43 -8.00
N ALA A 30 -15.49 23.19 -7.18
CA ALA A 30 -15.35 23.12 -5.72
C ALA A 30 -14.37 22.02 -5.30
N PHE A 31 -14.33 20.89 -6.02
CA PHE A 31 -13.39 19.81 -5.69
C PHE A 31 -11.93 20.18 -5.97
N GLU A 32 -11.67 20.88 -7.07
CA GLU A 32 -10.33 21.41 -7.37
C GLU A 32 -9.91 22.52 -6.39
N GLU A 33 -10.85 23.36 -5.98
CA GLU A 33 -10.63 24.34 -4.91
C GLU A 33 -10.30 23.65 -3.58
N ALA A 34 -10.98 22.55 -3.24
CA ALA A 34 -10.69 21.77 -2.03
C ALA A 34 -9.27 21.19 -2.06
N ARG A 35 -8.83 20.65 -3.20
CA ARG A 35 -7.46 20.14 -3.39
C ARG A 35 -6.40 21.24 -3.25
N THR A 36 -6.70 22.41 -3.80
CA THR A 36 -5.81 23.58 -3.70
C THR A 36 -5.70 24.06 -2.25
N ALA A 37 -6.83 24.20 -1.56
CA ALA A 37 -6.87 24.59 -0.15
C ALA A 37 -6.12 23.60 0.74
N PHE A 38 -6.30 22.29 0.52
CA PHE A 38 -5.58 21.24 1.24
C PHE A 38 -4.06 21.35 1.05
N ARG A 39 -3.59 21.53 -0.19
CA ARG A 39 -2.16 21.70 -0.49
C ARG A 39 -1.56 22.95 0.14
N SER A 40 -2.35 24.02 0.32
CA SER A 40 -1.91 25.23 1.02
C SER A 40 -2.04 25.16 2.54
N GLY A 41 -2.52 24.04 3.11
CA GLY A 41 -2.73 23.89 4.55
C GLY A 41 -4.03 24.48 5.09
N ASP A 42 -4.92 24.96 4.21
CA ASP A 42 -6.26 25.44 4.56
C ASP A 42 -7.25 24.25 4.59
N TYR A 43 -7.14 23.44 5.63
CA TYR A 43 -7.92 22.21 5.75
C TYR A 43 -9.40 22.46 6.05
N GLU A 44 -9.72 23.50 6.81
CA GLU A 44 -11.11 23.93 7.06
C GLU A 44 -11.77 24.45 5.76
N GLY A 45 -11.05 25.26 4.97
CA GLY A 45 -11.49 25.68 3.66
C GLY A 45 -11.69 24.50 2.70
N ALA A 46 -10.78 23.53 2.70
CA ALA A 46 -10.93 22.30 1.92
C ALA A 46 -12.19 21.53 2.30
N LEU A 47 -12.48 21.39 3.59
CA LEU A 47 -13.68 20.70 4.07
C LEU A 47 -14.96 21.42 3.65
N SER A 48 -15.00 22.75 3.77
CA SER A 48 -16.14 23.55 3.32
C SER A 48 -16.40 23.42 1.82
N LYS A 49 -15.36 23.30 1.00
CA LYS A 49 -15.51 23.09 -0.45
C LYS A 49 -16.05 21.70 -0.78
N LEU A 50 -15.65 20.68 -0.02
CA LEU A 50 -16.19 19.33 -0.17
C LEU A 50 -17.69 19.25 0.13
N ASP A 51 -18.21 20.05 1.05
CA ASP A 51 -19.66 20.12 1.30
C ASP A 51 -20.43 20.60 0.07
N THR A 52 -19.84 21.47 -0.76
CA THR A 52 -20.42 21.86 -2.04
C THR A 52 -20.30 20.74 -3.08
N THR A 53 -19.13 20.11 -3.20
CA THR A 53 -18.88 18.98 -4.09
C THR A 53 -19.87 17.83 -3.87
N LEU A 54 -20.10 17.46 -2.61
CA LEU A 54 -20.94 16.32 -2.22
C LEU A 54 -22.44 16.54 -2.48
N LYS A 55 -22.91 17.77 -2.75
CA LYS A 55 -24.31 18.00 -3.15
C LYS A 55 -24.63 17.36 -4.50
N SER A 56 -23.68 17.40 -5.44
CA SER A 56 -23.83 16.80 -6.78
C SER A 56 -23.15 15.45 -6.93
N MET A 57 -22.22 15.10 -6.04
CA MET A 57 -21.46 13.84 -6.08
C MET A 57 -21.54 13.07 -4.74
N PRO A 58 -22.74 12.80 -4.20
CA PRO A 58 -22.90 12.30 -2.82
C PRO A 58 -22.36 10.89 -2.60
N ARG A 59 -22.09 10.13 -3.67
CA ARG A 59 -21.63 8.73 -3.63
C ARG A 59 -20.27 8.52 -4.30
N ASP A 60 -19.61 9.60 -4.71
CA ASP A 60 -18.32 9.51 -5.36
C ASP A 60 -17.25 9.12 -4.34
N THR A 61 -16.63 7.94 -4.53
CA THR A 61 -15.65 7.38 -3.60
C THR A 61 -14.36 8.21 -3.57
N VAL A 62 -13.97 8.83 -4.68
CA VAL A 62 -12.78 9.68 -4.77
C VAL A 62 -12.98 10.95 -3.93
N VAL A 63 -14.19 11.53 -3.97
CA VAL A 63 -14.54 12.69 -3.13
C VAL A 63 -14.57 12.30 -1.65
N HIS A 64 -15.14 11.15 -1.29
CA HIS A 64 -15.18 10.68 0.10
C HIS A 64 -13.81 10.30 0.65
N GLU A 65 -12.94 9.71 -0.18
CA GLU A 65 -11.57 9.37 0.21
C GLU A 65 -10.72 10.64 0.40
N PHE A 66 -10.89 11.64 -0.47
CA PHE A 66 -10.28 12.95 -0.25
C PHE A 66 -10.80 13.63 1.02
N ARG A 67 -12.12 13.59 1.27
CA ARG A 67 -12.72 14.12 2.50
C ARG A 67 -12.13 13.45 3.73
N SER A 68 -11.90 12.14 3.68
CA SER A 68 -11.20 11.45 4.76
C SER A 68 -9.81 12.04 5.03
N LEU A 69 -9.00 12.31 4.00
CA LEU A 69 -7.68 12.93 4.21
C LEU A 69 -7.80 14.30 4.87
N VAL A 70 -8.76 15.13 4.46
CA VAL A 70 -9.02 16.43 5.10
C VAL A 70 -9.38 16.28 6.58
N LEU A 71 -10.24 15.31 6.91
CA LEU A 71 -10.64 15.02 8.29
C LEU A 71 -9.47 14.46 9.12
N PHE A 72 -8.65 13.61 8.52
CA PHE A 72 -7.45 13.04 9.12
C PHE A 72 -6.47 14.15 9.56
N VAL A 73 -6.19 15.12 8.69
CA VAL A 73 -5.28 16.23 9.03
C VAL A 73 -5.88 17.20 10.03
N LEU A 74 -7.21 17.35 10.04
CA LEU A 74 -7.96 18.06 11.09
C LEU A 74 -8.06 17.28 12.41
N LYS A 75 -7.49 16.06 12.47
CA LYS A 75 -7.55 15.14 13.63
C LYS A 75 -8.96 14.70 14.00
N GLN A 76 -9.90 14.80 13.06
CA GLN A 76 -11.25 14.26 13.16
C GLN A 76 -11.21 12.78 12.74
N TYR A 77 -10.50 11.99 13.55
CA TYR A 77 -10.20 10.59 13.23
C TYR A 77 -11.44 9.69 13.13
N PRO A 78 -12.47 9.80 13.99
CA PRO A 78 -13.70 9.03 13.83
C PRO A 78 -14.41 9.28 12.50
N GLU A 79 -14.54 10.54 12.10
CA GLU A 79 -15.19 10.94 10.86
C GLU A 79 -14.37 10.52 9.63
N SER A 80 -13.04 10.63 9.72
CA SER A 80 -12.10 10.14 8.71
C SER A 80 -12.21 8.62 8.54
N ALA A 81 -12.20 7.87 9.64
CA ALA A 81 -12.38 6.42 9.64
C ALA A 81 -13.71 6.02 8.99
N ALA A 82 -14.81 6.67 9.35
CA ALA A 82 -16.12 6.40 8.77
C ALA A 82 -16.16 6.65 7.25
N ALA A 83 -15.49 7.71 6.77
CA ALA A 83 -15.39 8.01 5.35
C ALA A 83 -14.58 6.92 4.60
N ILE A 84 -13.41 6.51 5.12
CA ILE A 84 -12.64 5.40 4.52
C ILE A 84 -13.41 4.09 4.56
N TYR A 85 -14.09 3.80 5.67
CA TYR A 85 -14.90 2.59 5.77
C TYR A 85 -15.94 2.53 4.66
N ALA A 86 -16.65 3.63 4.41
CA ALA A 86 -17.63 3.70 3.32
C ALA A 86 -16.98 3.53 1.93
N VAL A 87 -15.80 4.10 1.71
CA VAL A 87 -15.04 3.92 0.46
C VAL A 87 -14.66 2.45 0.27
N LEU A 88 -14.04 1.84 1.27
CA LEU A 88 -13.56 0.45 1.21
C LEU A 88 -14.69 -0.58 1.15
N ALA A 89 -15.88 -0.24 1.67
CA ALA A 89 -17.08 -1.04 1.50
C ALA A 89 -17.65 -0.99 0.07
N ALA A 90 -17.38 0.08 -0.68
CA ALA A 90 -17.82 0.25 -2.06
C ALA A 90 -16.79 -0.25 -3.09
N GLY A 91 -15.50 -0.24 -2.77
CA GLY A 91 -14.44 -0.66 -3.68
C GLY A 91 -13.04 -0.46 -3.10
N PRO A 92 -11.98 -0.72 -3.88
CA PRO A 92 -10.61 -0.45 -3.44
C PRO A 92 -10.39 1.06 -3.25
N GLY A 93 -9.65 1.42 -2.19
CA GLY A 93 -9.17 2.78 -1.98
C GLY A 93 -7.93 3.10 -2.81
N TRP A 94 -7.35 4.27 -2.58
CA TRP A 94 -6.13 4.74 -3.21
C TRP A 94 -4.89 3.94 -2.83
N ASP A 95 -3.98 3.84 -3.80
CA ASP A 95 -2.60 3.45 -3.56
C ASP A 95 -1.76 4.61 -3.00
N TRP A 96 -0.54 4.30 -2.56
CA TRP A 96 0.38 5.27 -2.02
C TRP A 96 0.70 6.41 -2.99
N THR A 97 0.96 6.09 -4.25
CA THR A 97 1.32 7.06 -5.30
C THR A 97 0.24 8.13 -5.46
N THR A 98 -1.03 7.70 -5.46
CA THR A 98 -2.18 8.59 -5.55
C THR A 98 -2.28 9.45 -4.29
N MET A 99 -2.22 8.84 -3.11
CA MET A 99 -2.34 9.56 -1.84
C MET A 99 -1.25 10.62 -1.68
N ILE A 100 0.02 10.26 -1.89
CA ILE A 100 1.15 11.17 -1.66
C ILE A 100 1.20 12.32 -2.66
N SER A 101 0.67 12.13 -3.89
CA SER A 101 0.55 13.20 -4.90
C SER A 101 -0.36 14.37 -4.49
N LEU A 102 -1.20 14.17 -3.47
CA LEU A 102 -2.08 15.20 -2.91
C LEU A 102 -1.38 16.07 -1.87
N TYR A 103 -0.24 15.62 -1.34
CA TYR A 103 0.54 16.34 -0.35
C TYR A 103 1.65 17.19 -0.99
N PRO A 104 2.06 18.31 -0.36
CA PRO A 104 3.19 19.10 -0.83
C PRO A 104 4.54 18.39 -0.60
N SER A 105 4.63 17.49 0.39
CA SER A 105 5.82 16.68 0.67
C SER A 105 5.47 15.44 1.49
N ALA A 106 6.32 14.40 1.40
CA ALA A 106 6.21 13.21 2.24
C ALA A 106 6.46 13.50 3.73
N GLU A 107 7.26 14.52 4.04
CA GLU A 107 7.48 14.98 5.42
C GLU A 107 6.17 15.49 6.05
N THR A 108 5.40 16.30 5.31
CA THR A 108 4.10 16.82 5.78
C THR A 108 3.14 15.69 6.15
N TYR A 109 3.02 14.69 5.27
CA TYR A 109 2.21 13.50 5.54
C TYR A 109 2.72 12.72 6.77
N THR A 110 4.04 12.56 6.87
CA THR A 110 4.66 11.81 7.97
C THR A 110 4.35 12.45 9.32
N GLU A 111 4.44 13.78 9.46
CA GLU A 111 4.09 14.49 10.70
C GLU A 111 2.63 14.26 11.13
N GLN A 112 1.71 14.27 10.16
CA GLN A 112 0.28 14.03 10.41
C GLN A 112 0.04 12.57 10.82
N LEU A 113 0.73 11.62 10.18
CA LEU A 113 0.67 10.21 10.56
C LEU A 113 1.18 9.99 12.00
N ARG A 114 2.27 10.65 12.40
CA ARG A 114 2.79 10.60 13.78
C ARG A 114 1.79 11.13 14.80
N SER A 115 0.93 12.08 14.40
CA SER A 115 -0.16 12.56 15.23
C SER A 115 -1.23 11.48 15.46
N LEU A 116 -1.62 10.74 14.41
CA LEU A 116 -2.56 9.62 14.53
C LEU A 116 -1.97 8.46 15.36
N GLU A 117 -0.70 8.12 15.15
CA GLU A 117 0.00 7.12 15.96
C GLU A 117 0.02 7.51 17.46
N SER A 118 0.29 8.78 17.75
CA SER A 118 0.26 9.30 19.12
C SER A 118 -1.15 9.25 19.71
N PHE A 119 -2.17 9.54 18.89
CA PHE A 119 -3.58 9.44 19.29
C PHE A 119 -3.97 8.01 19.65
N VAL A 120 -3.68 7.00 18.81
CA VAL A 120 -4.03 5.61 19.14
C VAL A 120 -3.26 5.09 20.35
N LYS A 121 -2.02 5.55 20.56
CA LYS A 121 -1.24 5.21 21.76
C LYS A 121 -1.89 5.75 23.03
N ALA A 122 -2.43 6.96 22.98
CA ALA A 122 -3.16 7.57 24.09
C ALA A 122 -4.58 6.98 24.27
N ASN A 123 -5.15 6.44 23.19
CA ASN A 123 -6.52 5.93 23.13
C ASN A 123 -6.55 4.48 22.63
N PRO A 124 -6.01 3.51 23.40
CA PRO A 124 -5.81 2.12 22.94
C PRO A 124 -7.09 1.33 22.68
N MET A 125 -8.26 1.89 22.99
CA MET A 125 -9.57 1.29 22.73
C MET A 125 -10.31 1.99 21.57
N SER A 126 -9.66 2.94 20.89
CA SER A 126 -10.26 3.66 19.77
C SER A 126 -10.31 2.78 18.52
N VAL A 127 -11.48 2.19 18.26
CA VAL A 127 -11.73 1.36 17.08
C VAL A 127 -11.43 2.15 15.81
N ASP A 128 -11.96 3.36 15.72
CA ASP A 128 -11.80 4.23 14.56
C ASP A 128 -10.33 4.63 14.34
N GLY A 129 -9.61 4.94 15.43
CA GLY A 129 -8.20 5.28 15.35
C GLY A 129 -7.34 4.11 14.87
N HIS A 130 -7.60 2.90 15.38
CA HIS A 130 -6.91 1.69 14.94
C HIS A 130 -7.28 1.34 13.49
N PHE A 131 -8.53 1.45 13.09
CA PHE A 131 -8.95 1.25 11.70
C PHE A 131 -8.24 2.23 10.75
N LEU A 132 -8.28 3.53 11.05
CA LEU A 132 -7.69 4.56 10.21
C LEU A 132 -6.17 4.41 10.12
N LEU A 133 -5.49 4.11 11.23
CA LEU A 133 -4.05 3.88 11.22
C LEU A 133 -3.69 2.62 10.41
N GLY A 134 -4.50 1.57 10.53
CA GLY A 134 -4.36 0.36 9.72
C GLY A 134 -4.46 0.66 8.22
N TYR A 135 -5.43 1.49 7.83
CA TYR A 135 -5.59 1.94 6.44
C TYR A 135 -4.34 2.67 5.94
N HIS A 136 -3.84 3.67 6.68
CA HIS A 136 -2.63 4.39 6.26
C HIS A 136 -1.40 3.48 6.14
N TYR A 137 -1.21 2.53 7.06
CA TYR A 137 -0.14 1.54 6.94
C TYR A 137 -0.32 0.63 5.72
N GLN A 138 -1.54 0.19 5.45
CA GLN A 138 -1.83 -0.64 4.28
C GLN A 138 -1.56 0.13 2.98
N THR A 139 -1.98 1.39 2.90
CA THR A 139 -1.73 2.23 1.71
C THR A 139 -0.23 2.38 1.43
N MET A 140 0.60 2.52 2.47
CA MET A 140 2.07 2.54 2.34
C MET A 140 2.71 1.16 2.12
N GLY A 141 1.92 0.09 2.02
CA GLY A 141 2.43 -1.28 1.86
C GLY A 141 2.95 -1.94 3.14
N HIS A 142 2.81 -1.31 4.30
CA HIS A 142 3.23 -1.84 5.60
C HIS A 142 2.19 -2.82 6.15
N ASN A 143 1.98 -3.94 5.44
CA ASN A 143 0.91 -4.90 5.69
C ASN A 143 0.93 -5.51 7.09
N GLU A 144 2.10 -5.80 7.66
CA GLU A 144 2.18 -6.34 9.03
C GLU A 144 1.70 -5.35 10.08
N SER A 145 2.13 -4.10 9.97
CA SER A 145 1.69 -3.00 10.83
C SER A 145 0.19 -2.73 10.66
N ALA A 146 -0.30 -2.76 9.41
CA ALA A 146 -1.72 -2.62 9.10
C ALA A 146 -2.54 -3.74 9.76
N ALA A 147 -2.12 -5.00 9.60
CA ALA A 147 -2.78 -6.15 10.18
C ALA A 147 -2.84 -6.09 11.71
N ALA A 148 -1.79 -5.58 12.37
CA ALA A 148 -1.78 -5.38 13.80
C ALA A 148 -2.86 -4.38 14.25
N GLN A 149 -2.99 -3.26 13.55
CA GLN A 149 -4.01 -2.25 13.87
C GLN A 149 -5.43 -2.74 13.55
N PHE A 150 -5.65 -3.37 12.40
CA PHE A 150 -6.96 -3.92 12.04
C PHE A 150 -7.43 -5.02 13.00
N LYS A 151 -6.52 -5.83 13.54
CA LYS A 151 -6.85 -6.83 14.58
C LYS A 151 -7.31 -6.19 15.88
N LEU A 152 -6.73 -5.04 16.26
CA LEU A 152 -7.17 -4.30 17.45
C LEU A 152 -8.59 -3.74 17.25
N ALA A 153 -8.90 -3.20 16.07
CA ALA A 153 -10.25 -2.77 15.72
C ALA A 153 -11.24 -3.96 15.68
N GLN A 154 -10.86 -5.07 15.05
CA GLN A 154 -11.66 -6.28 14.94
C GLN A 154 -11.97 -6.92 16.30
N ALA A 155 -11.05 -6.84 17.27
CA ALA A 155 -11.29 -7.37 18.61
C ALA A 155 -12.48 -6.68 19.29
N GLN A 156 -12.77 -5.43 18.94
CA GLN A 156 -13.94 -4.67 19.43
C GLN A 156 -15.18 -4.89 18.56
N LEU A 157 -14.99 -5.15 17.26
CA LEU A 157 -16.05 -5.41 16.28
C LEU A 157 -15.87 -6.78 15.60
N PRO A 158 -16.08 -7.89 16.33
CA PRO A 158 -15.73 -9.24 15.85
C PRO A 158 -16.56 -9.69 14.63
N ASP A 159 -17.77 -9.16 14.48
CA ASP A 159 -18.68 -9.52 13.39
C ASP A 159 -18.50 -8.67 12.12
N ASP A 160 -17.66 -7.64 12.18
CA ASP A 160 -17.42 -6.74 11.05
C ASP A 160 -16.76 -7.49 9.88
N GLN A 161 -17.42 -7.47 8.72
CA GLN A 161 -16.96 -8.19 7.54
C GLN A 161 -15.78 -7.49 6.87
N LEU A 162 -15.79 -6.15 6.83
CA LEU A 162 -14.72 -5.39 6.19
C LEU A 162 -13.43 -5.55 6.98
N LEU A 163 -13.46 -5.44 8.31
CA LEU A 163 -12.31 -5.68 9.16
C LEU A 163 -11.78 -7.11 9.00
N ARG A 164 -12.65 -8.12 8.90
CA ARG A 164 -12.23 -9.50 8.59
C ARG A 164 -11.49 -9.59 7.26
N GLN A 165 -12.02 -8.97 6.22
CA GLN A 165 -11.39 -8.96 4.91
C GLN A 165 -10.04 -8.22 4.94
N LEU A 166 -9.97 -7.04 5.57
CA LEU A 166 -8.75 -6.25 5.67
C LEU A 166 -7.66 -6.98 6.47
N VAL A 167 -8.01 -7.63 7.58
CA VAL A 167 -7.07 -8.50 8.31
C VAL A 167 -6.59 -9.64 7.43
N GLY A 168 -7.47 -10.28 6.65
CA GLY A 168 -7.10 -11.35 5.72
C GLY A 168 -6.17 -10.90 4.60
N MET A 169 -6.39 -9.70 4.03
CA MET A 169 -5.57 -9.13 2.97
C MET A 169 -4.21 -8.65 3.45
N THR A 170 -4.12 -8.17 4.69
CA THR A 170 -2.88 -7.61 5.27
C THR A 170 -2.10 -8.61 6.10
N THR A 171 -2.71 -9.72 6.49
CA THR A 171 -2.01 -10.83 7.13
C THR A 171 -1.34 -11.63 6.02
N PRO A 172 0.00 -11.78 6.04
CA PRO A 172 0.67 -12.75 5.18
C PRO A 172 -0.04 -14.12 5.32
N SER A 173 -0.33 -14.76 4.19
CA SER A 173 -0.93 -16.10 4.15
C SER A 173 -0.15 -17.03 5.09
N GLU A 174 -0.80 -18.01 5.70
CA GLU A 174 -0.09 -18.98 6.56
C GLU A 174 1.07 -19.68 5.84
N ALA A 175 1.08 -19.76 4.50
CA ALA A 175 2.26 -20.18 3.75
C ALA A 175 3.49 -19.26 3.92
N SER A 176 3.27 -17.99 4.23
CA SER A 176 4.26 -16.98 4.64
C SER A 176 4.43 -16.89 6.17
N LYS A 177 3.49 -17.43 6.97
CA LYS A 177 3.55 -17.46 8.44
C LYS A 177 3.86 -18.83 9.07
N THR A 178 4.11 -19.88 8.29
CA THR A 178 4.86 -21.06 8.76
C THR A 178 6.35 -20.76 8.99
N SER A 179 6.73 -19.49 9.04
CA SER A 179 7.86 -19.03 9.86
C SER A 179 7.36 -18.53 11.23
N ALA A 180 6.45 -19.27 11.87
CA ALA A 180 6.52 -19.37 13.31
C ALA A 180 7.87 -20.01 13.61
N ALA A 181 8.73 -19.30 14.35
CA ALA A 181 10.07 -19.76 14.69
C ALA A 181 10.05 -21.27 15.04
N PRO A 182 10.76 -22.12 14.26
CA PRO A 182 11.06 -23.47 14.70
C PRO A 182 11.73 -23.38 16.08
N PRO A 183 11.66 -24.41 16.95
CA PRO A 183 12.61 -24.48 18.06
C PRO A 183 13.99 -24.23 17.47
N ALA A 184 14.68 -23.20 17.98
CA ALA A 184 15.85 -22.60 17.33
C ALA A 184 16.63 -23.66 16.53
N PRO A 185 16.59 -23.60 15.18
CA PRO A 185 17.44 -24.45 14.38
C PRO A 185 18.87 -24.24 14.91
N PRO A 186 19.69 -25.30 15.03
CA PRO A 186 21.04 -25.16 15.56
C PRO A 186 21.71 -23.98 14.88
N ALA A 187 22.19 -23.02 15.68
CA ALA A 187 22.72 -21.76 15.21
C ALA A 187 23.59 -22.02 13.98
N VAL A 188 23.20 -21.46 12.84
CA VAL A 188 24.09 -21.46 11.68
C VAL A 188 25.35 -20.74 12.16
N PRO A 189 26.54 -21.37 12.09
CA PRO A 189 27.77 -20.72 12.54
C PRO A 189 27.85 -19.33 11.92
N ALA A 190 28.17 -18.31 12.72
CA ALA A 190 28.22 -16.91 12.31
C ALA A 190 29.07 -16.66 11.04
N ASP A 191 29.91 -17.63 10.68
CA ASP A 191 30.74 -17.68 9.49
C ASP A 191 29.97 -17.90 8.17
N LYS A 192 28.67 -18.21 8.22
CA LYS A 192 27.82 -18.43 7.02
C LYS A 192 26.76 -17.36 6.77
N VAL A 193 26.66 -16.35 7.63
CA VAL A 193 25.74 -15.21 7.42
C VAL A 193 26.32 -14.31 6.35
N LEU A 194 25.50 -13.92 5.36
CA LEU A 194 25.85 -12.97 4.32
C LEU A 194 26.18 -11.62 4.97
N LYS A 195 27.37 -11.11 4.70
CA LYS A 195 27.78 -9.79 5.18
C LYS A 195 27.76 -8.80 4.02
N SER A 196 27.26 -7.60 4.26
CA SER A 196 27.21 -6.53 3.24
C SER A 196 28.58 -6.27 2.62
N GLU A 197 29.66 -6.38 3.39
CA GLU A 197 31.04 -6.17 2.92
C GLU A 197 31.46 -7.19 1.84
N GLN A 198 30.87 -8.38 1.82
CA GLN A 198 31.16 -9.39 0.79
C GLN A 198 30.57 -9.00 -0.57
N LEU A 199 29.45 -8.25 -0.56
CA LEU A 199 28.74 -7.79 -1.75
C LEU A 199 29.33 -6.50 -2.31
N VAL A 200 30.06 -5.71 -1.53
CA VAL A 200 30.66 -4.46 -2.02
C VAL A 200 31.60 -4.74 -3.21
N GLY A 201 31.33 -4.04 -4.32
CA GLY A 201 32.07 -4.15 -5.57
C GLY A 201 31.17 -4.09 -6.81
N LYS A 202 31.80 -4.31 -7.96
CA LYS A 202 31.14 -4.37 -9.27
C LYS A 202 30.98 -5.81 -9.69
N TRP A 203 29.78 -6.14 -10.14
CA TRP A 203 29.37 -7.49 -10.48
C TRP A 203 28.68 -7.50 -11.82
N THR A 204 28.92 -8.54 -12.60
CA THR A 204 28.27 -8.73 -13.90
C THR A 204 27.66 -10.12 -14.00
N ALA A 205 26.47 -10.20 -14.59
CA ALA A 205 25.80 -11.45 -14.94
C ALA A 205 25.26 -11.34 -16.38
N ALA A 206 25.14 -12.48 -17.06
CA ALA A 206 24.60 -12.53 -18.42
C ALA A 206 23.66 -13.73 -18.60
N THR A 207 22.62 -13.54 -19.40
CA THR A 207 21.70 -14.59 -19.86
C THR A 207 21.67 -14.61 -21.40
N GLN A 208 20.89 -15.51 -22.02
CA GLN A 208 20.84 -15.68 -23.48
C GLN A 208 20.37 -14.45 -24.29
N GLY A 209 20.05 -13.32 -23.65
CA GLY A 209 19.70 -12.09 -24.36
C GLY A 209 19.84 -10.81 -23.55
N ALA A 210 20.50 -10.83 -22.39
CA ALA A 210 20.69 -9.64 -21.58
C ALA A 210 21.93 -9.71 -20.70
N THR A 211 22.49 -8.55 -20.41
CA THR A 211 23.57 -8.33 -19.44
C THR A 211 23.06 -7.51 -18.27
N PHE A 212 23.51 -7.86 -17.08
CA PHE A 212 23.20 -7.20 -15.83
C PHE A 212 24.50 -6.73 -15.20
N GLU A 213 24.56 -5.46 -14.81
CA GLU A 213 25.66 -4.89 -14.04
C GLU A 213 25.10 -4.43 -12.70
N LEU A 214 25.72 -4.85 -11.61
CA LEU A 214 25.35 -4.49 -10.26
C LEU A 214 26.57 -3.93 -9.54
N GLU A 215 26.49 -2.69 -9.10
CA GLU A 215 27.49 -2.05 -8.26
C GLU A 215 26.89 -1.85 -6.87
N LEU A 216 27.56 -2.34 -5.82
CA LEU A 216 27.22 -2.08 -4.44
C LEU A 216 28.39 -1.39 -3.75
N THR A 217 28.12 -0.36 -2.98
CA THR A 217 29.13 0.47 -2.31
C THR A 217 29.06 0.29 -0.80
N ALA A 218 30.16 0.62 -0.12
CA ALA A 218 30.28 0.46 1.33
C ALA A 218 29.37 1.39 2.15
N ASP A 219 28.81 2.43 1.52
CA ASP A 219 27.85 3.35 2.13
C ASP A 219 26.39 2.83 2.08
N GLY A 220 26.17 1.62 1.57
CA GLY A 220 24.85 1.00 1.50
C GLY A 220 24.04 1.38 0.26
N THR A 221 24.65 2.02 -0.74
CA THR A 221 23.98 2.31 -2.01
C THR A 221 24.29 1.27 -3.08
N TYR A 222 23.40 1.16 -4.08
CA TYR A 222 23.62 0.32 -5.24
C TYR A 222 23.25 1.02 -6.55
N THR A 223 23.83 0.53 -7.64
CA THR A 223 23.39 0.83 -9.00
C THR A 223 23.20 -0.47 -9.74
N TRP A 224 21.99 -0.68 -10.24
CA TRP A 224 21.65 -1.81 -11.11
C TRP A 224 21.50 -1.31 -12.54
N THR A 225 22.09 -2.03 -13.50
CA THR A 225 22.01 -1.72 -14.92
C THR A 225 21.63 -2.96 -15.70
N TYR A 226 20.59 -2.83 -16.50
CA TYR A 226 20.09 -3.87 -17.39
C TYR A 226 20.32 -3.47 -18.85
N ILE A 227 20.93 -4.37 -19.63
CA ILE A 227 21.28 -4.16 -21.03
C ILE A 227 20.69 -5.29 -21.86
N ARG A 228 19.81 -4.96 -22.82
CA ARG A 228 19.26 -5.91 -23.81
C ARG A 228 19.25 -5.26 -25.20
N GLY A 229 20.11 -5.74 -26.10
CA GLY A 229 20.32 -5.10 -27.40
C GLY A 229 20.80 -3.66 -27.23
N ASP A 230 20.16 -2.71 -27.91
CA ASP A 230 20.48 -1.27 -27.78
C ASP A 230 19.82 -0.58 -26.58
N ARG A 231 18.97 -1.30 -25.81
CA ARG A 231 18.29 -0.73 -24.63
C ARG A 231 19.15 -0.91 -23.38
N LYS A 232 19.43 0.21 -22.71
CA LYS A 232 20.09 0.28 -21.40
C LYS A 232 19.17 0.97 -20.41
N GLN A 233 18.87 0.31 -19.30
CA GLN A 233 18.11 0.87 -18.18
C GLN A 233 18.96 0.80 -16.93
N SER A 234 18.92 1.84 -16.09
CA SER A 234 19.68 1.88 -14.84
C SER A 234 18.80 2.42 -13.72
N VAL A 235 18.91 1.78 -12.56
CA VAL A 235 18.18 2.10 -11.33
C VAL A 235 19.19 2.23 -10.20
N LYS A 236 18.93 3.16 -9.30
CA LYS A 236 19.75 3.42 -8.12
C LYS A 236 18.89 3.34 -6.86
N GLY A 237 19.56 3.11 -5.74
CA GLY A 237 18.88 3.02 -4.48
C GLY A 237 19.78 2.59 -3.34
N VAL A 238 19.15 2.13 -2.26
CA VAL A 238 19.82 1.61 -1.08
C VAL A 238 19.63 0.10 -0.97
N PHE A 239 20.60 -0.58 -0.34
CA PHE A 239 20.52 -2.01 -0.12
C PHE A 239 20.69 -2.38 1.36
N ALA A 240 20.04 -3.47 1.75
CA ALA A 240 20.19 -4.09 3.04
C ALA A 240 20.37 -5.61 2.89
N VAL A 241 21.08 -6.20 3.85
CA VAL A 241 21.31 -7.65 3.91
C VAL A 241 20.73 -8.20 5.19
N ASP A 242 19.95 -9.26 5.07
CA ASP A 242 19.49 -10.05 6.21
C ASP A 242 19.64 -11.54 5.92
N GLN A 243 20.36 -12.25 6.79
CA GLN A 243 20.72 -13.67 6.65
C GLN A 243 21.41 -14.03 5.32
N ASN A 244 20.65 -14.38 4.28
CA ASN A 244 21.12 -14.69 2.93
C ASN A 244 20.39 -13.87 1.86
N ASN A 245 19.57 -12.91 2.28
CA ASN A 245 18.73 -12.10 1.43
C ASN A 245 19.35 -10.71 1.23
N LEU A 246 19.23 -10.22 0.02
CA LEU A 246 19.57 -8.87 -0.39
C LEU A 246 18.27 -8.15 -0.76
N ALA A 247 17.98 -7.06 -0.03
CA ALA A 247 16.90 -6.14 -0.34
C ALA A 247 17.47 -4.93 -1.08
N LEU A 248 16.83 -4.53 -2.18
CA LEU A 248 17.21 -3.39 -3.01
C LEU A 248 15.99 -2.46 -3.14
N GLU A 249 16.03 -1.31 -2.47
CA GLU A 249 14.98 -0.30 -2.48
C GLU A 249 15.37 0.83 -3.45
N THR A 250 14.49 1.18 -4.38
CA THR A 250 14.80 2.13 -5.45
C THR A 250 14.49 3.58 -5.05
N ASP A 251 15.34 4.53 -5.44
CA ASP A 251 15.16 5.95 -5.10
C ASP A 251 13.92 6.58 -5.77
N ASP A 252 13.40 5.97 -6.83
CA ASP A 252 12.23 6.42 -7.57
C ASP A 252 10.90 5.97 -6.96
N GLY A 253 10.92 5.32 -5.79
CA GLY A 253 9.74 4.83 -5.09
C GLY A 253 9.09 3.60 -5.75
N GLY A 254 9.84 2.87 -6.56
CA GLY A 254 9.45 1.59 -7.14
C GLY A 254 9.42 0.45 -6.12
N GLU A 255 9.02 -0.74 -6.58
CA GLU A 255 8.95 -1.94 -5.74
C GLU A 255 10.36 -2.36 -5.26
N THR A 256 10.47 -2.68 -3.97
CA THR A 256 11.70 -3.27 -3.41
C THR A 256 11.97 -4.62 -4.05
N MET A 257 13.15 -4.79 -4.64
CA MET A 257 13.58 -6.10 -5.14
C MET A 257 14.18 -6.91 -4.00
N LEU A 258 13.61 -8.07 -3.72
CA LEU A 258 14.14 -9.04 -2.76
C LEU A 258 14.79 -10.20 -3.51
N ALA A 259 16.01 -10.56 -3.14
CA ALA A 259 16.72 -11.68 -3.75
C ALA A 259 17.49 -12.51 -2.73
N GLU A 260 17.49 -13.83 -2.93
CA GLU A 260 18.40 -14.74 -2.27
C GLU A 260 19.77 -14.67 -2.94
N VAL A 261 20.82 -14.54 -2.13
CA VAL A 261 22.22 -14.51 -2.56
C VAL A 261 22.95 -15.71 -2.00
N ASN A 262 23.65 -16.45 -2.85
CA ASN A 262 24.46 -17.60 -2.43
C ASN A 262 25.85 -17.54 -3.07
N PHE A 263 26.87 -17.23 -2.26
CA PHE A 263 28.26 -17.19 -2.70
C PHE A 263 28.78 -18.60 -3.02
N LYS A 264 29.21 -18.82 -4.27
CA LYS A 264 29.97 -20.02 -4.64
C LYS A 264 31.45 -19.89 -4.27
N ASN A 265 31.97 -18.67 -4.37
CA ASN A 265 33.31 -18.25 -3.97
C ASN A 265 33.32 -16.71 -3.79
N PRO A 266 34.38 -16.09 -3.25
CA PRO A 266 34.41 -14.64 -2.99
C PRO A 266 34.23 -13.73 -4.22
N THR A 267 34.29 -14.30 -5.43
CA THR A 267 34.17 -13.57 -6.71
C THR A 267 32.97 -14.00 -7.53
N GLU A 268 32.13 -14.90 -7.03
CA GLU A 268 30.95 -15.39 -7.74
C GLU A 268 29.82 -15.76 -6.77
N PHE A 269 28.62 -15.22 -7.02
CA PHE A 269 27.40 -15.62 -6.31
C PHE A 269 26.24 -15.85 -7.25
N ALA A 270 25.34 -16.73 -6.82
CA ALA A 270 24.02 -16.87 -7.41
C ALA A 270 23.06 -15.85 -6.78
N PHE A 271 22.25 -15.21 -7.62
CA PHE A 271 21.25 -14.22 -7.27
C PHE A 271 19.90 -14.70 -7.79
N LYS A 272 18.93 -14.91 -6.92
CA LYS A 272 17.60 -15.38 -7.29
C LYS A 272 16.54 -14.46 -6.70
N MET A 273 15.69 -13.87 -7.54
CA MET A 273 14.60 -13.04 -7.06
C MET A 273 13.61 -13.88 -6.25
N VAL A 274 13.20 -13.35 -5.10
CA VAL A 274 12.16 -13.95 -4.27
C VAL A 274 10.82 -13.75 -4.97
N GLY A 275 10.03 -14.83 -5.13
CA GLY A 275 8.75 -14.81 -5.84
C GLY A 275 8.81 -15.26 -7.31
N ASP A 276 10.00 -15.43 -7.88
CA ASP A 276 10.15 -16.05 -9.20
C ASP A 276 9.73 -17.52 -9.18
N SER A 277 9.13 -17.98 -10.30
CA SER A 277 8.72 -19.39 -10.45
C SER A 277 9.88 -20.35 -10.15
N GLU A 278 9.59 -21.51 -9.56
CA GLU A 278 10.62 -22.49 -9.15
C GLU A 278 11.58 -22.90 -10.28
N ASN A 279 11.18 -22.74 -11.54
CA ASN A 279 11.96 -23.06 -12.73
C ASN A 279 12.89 -21.93 -13.22
N ASN A 280 12.94 -20.75 -12.56
CA ASN A 280 13.91 -19.71 -12.90
C ASN A 280 15.26 -19.99 -12.21
N PRO A 281 16.35 -20.26 -12.97
CA PRO A 281 17.66 -20.54 -12.39
C PRO A 281 18.33 -19.32 -11.72
N GLY A 282 17.76 -18.12 -11.86
CA GLY A 282 18.34 -16.87 -11.36
C GLY A 282 19.52 -16.39 -12.20
N LEU A 283 20.27 -15.44 -11.66
CA LEU A 283 21.46 -14.82 -12.26
C LEU A 283 22.72 -15.30 -11.55
N SER A 284 23.80 -15.50 -12.29
CA SER A 284 25.12 -15.81 -11.71
C SER A 284 26.02 -14.60 -11.87
N PHE A 285 26.22 -13.85 -10.80
CA PHE A 285 27.05 -12.65 -10.77
C PHE A 285 28.51 -13.01 -10.53
N LYS A 286 29.40 -12.36 -11.30
CA LYS A 286 30.85 -12.48 -11.18
C LYS A 286 31.46 -11.12 -10.92
N LYS A 287 32.42 -11.06 -10.00
CA LYS A 287 33.11 -9.81 -9.66
C LYS A 287 33.92 -9.35 -10.87
N THR A 288 33.86 -8.06 -11.15
CA THR A 288 34.57 -7.40 -12.27
C THR A 288 35.76 -6.61 -11.74
#